data_AF-A0A7J7XJ52-F1
#
_entry.id   AF-A0A7J7XJ52-F1
#
_cell.length_a   1.000
_cell.length_b   1.000
_cell.length_c   1.000
_cell.angle_alpha   90.00
_cell.angle_beta   90.00
_cell.angle_gamma   90.00
#
_symmetry.space_group_name_H-M   'P 1'
#
loop_
_entity.id
_entity.type
_entity.pdbx_description
1 polymer ?
#
loop_
_entity_poly.entity_id
_entity_poly.type
_entity_poly.pdbx_seq_one_letter_code
_entity_poly.pdbx_strand_id
1 'polypeptide(L)'
;MDEPAIKRPRTTGPTVHFKAMQLSWTSLALVGIDNHGKLSMLRISPSMGHTLDVNLALRHLLFLLEYCMVTGYDWWDILLHVQPAMVQSLVERLHEEYTRQKAALQQVLSTRILAMKASLCKLSPCTVTLVCDYHAKLFLIAISSTLKSLLRPHILNTPDKSPGDRLTEICAKITDVDIDKVMINLKTEEFVLDMNTLQALQQLLQWVGDFVLYLLASLPNQGAPLRPGHSFLRDGTSLGMLRELMVVIRIWGLLKPSCLPVYTATSDTQDSMSLLFRLLTKLWICCRDEGPTSEPDETLVDECCLLPSQLLIPSLDWLPVSDGLVSRLQPKQPLRLHFGKAPILPGSATTLQLDGLIRATGQPKIDHLRRLHLGAHPTEECKACTRCGCVTMLKSPNKTTAVKQWEQRWIKNCLCGGLWRRMPLSCP
;
A
#
# COMPACT_ATOMS: atom_id res chain seq x y z
N MET A 1 21.67 49.79 5.69
CA MET A 1 20.85 50.60 4.77
C MET A 1 19.66 49.75 4.38
N ASP A 2 18.48 50.05 4.89
CA ASP A 2 17.24 49.38 4.49
C ASP A 2 16.89 49.80 3.06
N GLU A 3 16.74 48.83 2.15
CA GLU A 3 16.21 49.10 0.82
C GLU A 3 14.78 49.65 0.95
N PRO A 4 14.45 50.78 0.29
CA PRO A 4 13.11 51.33 0.34
C PRO A 4 12.12 50.37 -0.32
N ALA A 5 10.99 50.11 0.35
CA ALA A 5 9.92 49.29 -0.17
C ALA A 5 9.48 49.78 -1.56
N ILE A 6 9.61 48.92 -2.57
CA ILE A 6 9.21 49.22 -3.96
C ILE A 6 7.72 49.56 -3.98
N LYS A 7 7.40 50.86 -4.12
CA LYS A 7 6.02 51.34 -4.33
C LYS A 7 5.54 50.86 -5.70
N ARG A 8 4.74 49.78 -5.72
CA ARG A 8 4.12 49.29 -6.95
C ARG A 8 3.09 50.31 -7.46
N PRO A 9 3.12 50.68 -8.75
CA PRO A 9 2.12 51.58 -9.33
C PRO A 9 0.72 50.95 -9.23
N ARG A 10 -0.27 51.76 -8.82
CA ARG A 10 -1.68 51.34 -8.74
C ARG A 10 -2.24 51.18 -10.16
N THR A 11 -2.58 49.96 -10.55
CA THR A 11 -3.30 49.67 -11.79
C THR A 11 -4.79 49.99 -11.64
N THR A 12 -5.39 50.58 -12.68
CA THR A 12 -6.77 51.13 -12.71
C THR A 12 -7.88 50.12 -13.01
N GLY A 13 -7.60 48.81 -12.90
CA GLY A 13 -8.61 47.75 -13.02
C GLY A 13 -9.11 47.28 -11.65
N PRO A 14 -10.18 46.46 -11.57
CA PRO A 14 -10.52 45.76 -10.34
C PRO A 14 -9.31 44.94 -9.90
N THR A 15 -8.64 45.40 -8.85
CA THR A 15 -7.41 44.75 -8.37
C THR A 15 -7.79 43.43 -7.72
N VAL A 16 -7.34 42.33 -8.32
CA VAL A 16 -7.39 41.02 -7.67
C VAL A 16 -6.33 41.01 -6.58
N HIS A 17 -6.74 40.81 -5.33
CA HIS A 17 -5.82 40.68 -4.21
C HIS A 17 -6.24 39.54 -3.29
N PHE A 18 -5.25 38.81 -2.78
CA PHE A 18 -5.48 37.74 -1.81
C PHE A 18 -5.99 38.33 -0.49
N LYS A 19 -7.11 37.81 -0.02
CA LYS A 19 -7.73 38.14 1.28
C LYS A 19 -7.19 37.26 2.40
N ALA A 20 -6.86 36.02 2.08
CA ALA A 20 -6.25 35.07 2.99
C ALA A 20 -5.20 34.26 2.25
N MET A 21 -4.10 33.95 2.93
CA MET A 21 -3.01 33.13 2.41
C MET A 21 -2.50 32.22 3.52
N GLN A 22 -2.18 30.98 3.17
CA GLN A 22 -1.61 30.01 4.10
C GLN A 22 -0.56 29.14 3.40
N LEU A 23 0.62 29.06 4.01
CA LEU A 23 1.66 28.12 3.60
C LEU A 23 1.31 26.71 4.06
N SER A 24 1.70 25.73 3.26
CA SER A 24 1.74 24.34 3.70
C SER A 24 2.79 24.14 4.80
N TRP A 25 2.72 23.02 5.52
CA TRP A 25 3.63 22.72 6.64
C TRP A 25 5.11 22.67 6.23
N THR A 26 5.41 22.31 4.98
CA THR A 26 6.79 22.31 4.44
C THR A 26 7.16 23.61 3.72
N SER A 27 6.22 24.57 3.65
CA SER A 27 6.37 25.84 2.92
C SER A 27 6.63 25.72 1.41
N LEU A 28 6.39 24.54 0.82
CA LEU A 28 6.56 24.28 -0.61
C LEU A 28 5.31 24.57 -1.45
N ALA A 29 4.19 24.89 -0.80
CA ALA A 29 2.97 25.34 -1.44
C ALA A 29 2.33 26.49 -0.64
N LEU A 30 1.68 27.40 -1.37
CA LEU A 30 0.87 28.49 -0.82
C LEU A 30 -0.54 28.41 -1.38
N VAL A 31 -1.52 28.42 -0.49
CA VAL A 31 -2.92 28.52 -0.87
C VAL A 31 -3.41 29.92 -0.56
N GLY A 32 -4.04 30.57 -1.54
CA GLY A 32 -4.61 31.91 -1.39
C GLY A 32 -6.05 31.96 -1.87
N ILE A 33 -6.89 32.71 -1.16
CA ILE A 33 -8.27 33.05 -1.57
C ILE A 33 -8.29 34.53 -1.94
N ASP A 34 -8.69 34.84 -3.17
CA ASP A 34 -8.80 36.23 -3.62
C ASP A 34 -10.15 36.88 -3.23
N ASN A 35 -10.24 38.19 -3.45
CA ASN A 35 -11.44 38.99 -3.24
C ASN A 35 -12.65 38.60 -4.11
N HIS A 36 -12.47 37.69 -5.08
CA HIS A 36 -13.54 37.11 -5.89
C HIS A 36 -13.94 35.70 -5.43
N GLY A 37 -13.38 35.20 -4.33
CA GLY A 37 -13.64 33.87 -3.79
C GLY A 37 -12.94 32.75 -4.55
N LYS A 38 -11.98 33.07 -5.42
CA LYS A 38 -11.22 32.06 -6.17
C LYS A 38 -10.03 31.57 -5.33
N LEU A 39 -9.96 30.25 -5.19
CA LEU A 39 -8.84 29.55 -4.59
C LEU A 39 -7.70 29.42 -5.61
N SER A 40 -6.50 29.86 -5.25
CA SER A 40 -5.27 29.67 -6.03
C SER A 40 -4.27 28.88 -5.20
N MET A 41 -3.65 27.86 -5.81
CA MET A 41 -2.53 27.12 -5.22
C MET A 41 -1.27 27.45 -6.02
N LEU A 42 -0.25 27.92 -5.31
CA LEU A 42 1.03 28.34 -5.86
C LEU A 42 2.10 27.37 -5.37
N ARG A 43 2.86 26.79 -6.30
CA ARG A 43 4.05 26.01 -5.97
C ARG A 43 5.18 26.98 -5.62
N ILE A 44 5.76 26.85 -4.42
CA ILE A 44 6.89 27.68 -3.97
C ILE A 44 8.17 26.89 -4.15
N SER A 45 9.11 27.42 -4.93
CA SER A 45 10.42 26.80 -5.08
C SER A 45 11.16 26.79 -3.73
N PRO A 46 11.72 25.65 -3.28
CA PRO A 46 12.54 25.61 -2.06
C PRO A 46 13.75 26.56 -2.13
N SER A 47 14.16 26.94 -3.34
CA SER A 47 15.28 27.83 -3.60
C SER A 47 14.90 29.31 -3.74
N MET A 48 13.62 29.67 -3.59
CA MET A 48 13.12 31.04 -3.76
C MET A 48 13.54 31.72 -5.08
N GLY A 49 13.77 30.93 -6.14
CA GLY A 49 14.18 31.40 -7.47
C GLY A 49 15.64 31.15 -7.83
N HIS A 50 16.48 30.72 -6.89
CA HIS A 50 17.85 30.33 -7.18
C HIS A 50 17.94 28.96 -7.86
N THR A 51 18.86 28.78 -8.79
CA THR A 51 19.17 27.46 -9.35
C THR A 51 19.98 26.67 -8.31
N LEU A 52 19.44 25.54 -7.85
CA LEU A 52 20.16 24.62 -6.98
C LEU A 52 20.84 23.54 -7.80
N ASP A 53 22.03 23.13 -7.37
CA ASP A 53 22.62 21.87 -7.80
C ASP A 53 21.69 20.69 -7.44
N VAL A 54 21.68 19.65 -8.27
CA VAL A 54 20.81 18.49 -8.11
C VAL A 54 21.05 17.79 -6.77
N ASN A 55 22.29 17.70 -6.30
CA ASN A 55 22.60 17.07 -5.02
C ASN A 55 22.04 17.86 -3.84
N LEU A 56 22.14 19.18 -3.90
CA LEU A 56 21.59 20.07 -2.87
C LEU A 56 20.06 20.01 -2.86
N ALA A 57 19.42 20.00 -4.04
CA ALA A 57 17.98 19.81 -4.16
C ALA A 57 17.51 18.46 -3.58
N LEU A 58 18.20 17.37 -3.90
CA LEU A 58 17.94 16.04 -3.32
C LEU A 58 18.01 16.07 -1.80
N ARG A 59 19.06 16.69 -1.24
CA ARG A 59 19.26 16.77 0.21
C ARG A 59 18.15 17.55 0.91
N HIS A 60 17.72 18.68 0.33
CA HIS A 60 16.61 19.46 0.88
C HIS A 60 15.29 18.68 0.88
N LEU A 61 14.97 17.99 -0.23
CA LEU A 61 13.75 17.19 -0.30
C LEU A 61 13.80 16.00 0.69
N LEU A 62 14.96 15.37 0.84
CA LEU A 62 15.16 14.29 1.81
C LEU A 62 14.90 14.75 3.25
N PHE A 63 15.46 15.89 3.66
CA PHE A 63 15.19 16.46 4.99
C PHE A 63 13.71 16.77 5.23
N LEU A 64 13.00 17.28 4.22
CA LEU A 64 11.57 17.54 4.35
C LEU A 64 10.74 16.24 4.43
N LEU A 65 11.14 15.19 3.72
CA LEU A 65 10.52 13.87 3.81
C LEU A 65 10.73 13.26 5.22
N GLU A 66 11.94 13.33 5.77
CA GLU A 66 12.24 12.92 7.14
C GLU A 66 11.41 13.69 8.16
N TYR A 67 11.35 15.02 8.01
CA TYR A 67 10.52 15.88 8.85
C TYR A 67 9.05 15.44 8.82
N CYS A 68 8.48 15.20 7.64
CA CYS A 68 7.10 14.70 7.51
C CYS A 68 6.94 13.29 8.11
N MET A 69 7.95 12.43 8.00
CA MET A 69 7.90 11.06 8.50
C MET A 69 7.79 11.04 10.03
N VAL A 70 8.56 11.89 10.69
CA VAL A 70 8.58 12.02 12.16
C VAL A 70 7.33 12.76 12.67
N THR A 71 7.02 13.94 12.11
CA THR A 71 5.89 14.78 12.56
C THR A 71 4.53 14.22 12.20
N GLY A 72 4.44 13.40 11.15
CA GLY A 72 3.17 12.91 10.60
C GLY A 72 2.46 13.93 9.69
N TYR A 73 3.11 15.05 9.36
CA TYR A 73 2.57 15.97 8.35
C TYR A 73 2.54 15.33 6.95
N ASP A 74 1.58 15.79 6.16
CA ASP A 74 1.37 15.29 4.80
C ASP A 74 2.47 15.83 3.85
N TRP A 75 3.11 14.94 3.10
CA TRP A 75 4.23 15.24 2.19
C TRP A 75 3.80 15.58 0.75
N TRP A 76 2.50 15.80 0.49
CA TRP A 76 1.97 16.01 -0.86
C TRP A 76 2.62 17.17 -1.63
N ASP A 77 3.02 18.23 -0.93
CA ASP A 77 3.62 19.43 -1.50
C ASP A 77 5.09 19.22 -1.87
N ILE A 78 5.81 18.38 -1.11
CA ILE A 78 7.16 17.89 -1.47
C ILE A 78 7.11 17.18 -2.83
N LEU A 79 6.09 16.34 -3.06
CA LEU A 79 5.94 15.58 -4.30
C LEU A 79 5.81 16.48 -5.54
N LEU A 80 5.34 17.72 -5.39
CA LEU A 80 5.29 18.68 -6.49
C LEU A 80 6.68 19.07 -7.00
N HIS A 81 7.72 18.88 -6.17
CA HIS A 81 9.10 19.26 -6.48
C HIS A 81 9.99 18.10 -6.89
N VAL A 82 9.53 16.86 -6.76
CA VAL A 82 10.28 15.67 -7.13
C VAL A 82 10.20 15.45 -8.64
N GLN A 83 11.35 15.44 -9.30
CA GLN A 83 11.46 15.08 -10.71
C GLN A 83 11.61 13.55 -10.88
N PRO A 84 11.17 12.95 -12.00
CA PRO A 84 11.26 11.51 -12.23
C PRO A 84 12.67 10.94 -12.03
N ALA A 85 13.70 11.66 -12.45
CA ALA A 85 15.11 11.27 -12.29
C ALA A 85 15.59 11.26 -10.82
N MET A 86 14.91 11.96 -9.92
CA MET A 86 15.26 12.02 -8.50
C MET A 86 14.64 10.88 -7.68
N VAL A 87 13.61 10.21 -8.23
CA VAL A 87 12.76 9.27 -7.49
C VAL A 87 13.56 8.13 -6.87
N GLN A 88 14.40 7.46 -7.68
CA GLN A 88 15.17 6.30 -7.20
C GLN A 88 16.13 6.70 -6.08
N SER A 89 16.89 7.78 -6.27
CA SER A 89 17.84 8.27 -5.25
C SER A 89 17.15 8.68 -3.94
N LEU A 90 15.98 9.33 -4.01
CA LEU A 90 15.22 9.68 -2.82
C LEU A 90 14.68 8.44 -2.08
N VAL A 91 14.21 7.45 -2.81
CA VAL A 91 13.68 6.20 -2.24
C VAL A 91 14.77 5.39 -1.54
N GLU A 92 15.95 5.30 -2.14
CA GLU A 92 17.13 4.62 -1.57
C GLU A 92 17.64 5.35 -0.33
N ARG A 93 17.95 6.65 -0.43
CA ARG A 93 18.47 7.44 0.70
C ARG A 93 17.50 7.54 1.87
N LEU A 94 16.20 7.71 1.60
CA LEU A 94 15.18 7.69 2.65
C LEU A 94 15.13 6.33 3.36
N HIS A 95 15.36 5.24 2.63
CA HIS A 95 15.40 3.91 3.22
C HIS A 95 16.66 3.70 4.06
N GLU A 96 17.83 4.15 3.61
CA GLU A 96 19.08 4.12 4.36
C GLU A 96 18.98 4.90 5.68
N GLU A 97 18.42 6.12 5.64
CA GLU A 97 18.26 6.93 6.85
C GLU A 97 17.27 6.29 7.84
N TYR A 98 16.25 5.59 7.35
CA TYR A 98 15.35 4.80 8.18
C TYR A 98 16.03 3.57 8.79
N THR A 99 16.80 2.80 8.03
CA THR A 99 17.48 1.59 8.54
C THR A 99 18.59 1.92 9.53
N ARG A 100 19.13 3.15 9.48
CA ARG A 100 20.08 3.67 10.48
C ARG A 100 19.44 3.94 11.85
N GLN A 101 18.11 4.07 11.93
CA GLN A 101 17.42 4.36 13.19
C GLN A 101 17.38 3.15 14.13
N LYS A 102 17.13 3.40 15.42
CA LYS A 102 16.90 2.34 16.42
C LYS A 102 15.68 1.49 16.04
N ALA A 103 15.70 0.19 16.36
CA ALA A 103 14.62 -0.74 16.04
C ALA A 103 13.23 -0.27 16.51
N ALA A 104 13.14 0.32 17.71
CA ALA A 104 11.88 0.89 18.22
C ALA A 104 11.30 2.00 17.32
N LEU A 105 12.16 2.88 16.79
CA LEU A 105 11.72 3.95 15.90
C LEU A 105 11.35 3.40 14.52
N GLN A 106 12.13 2.43 14.01
CA GLN A 106 11.80 1.73 12.77
C GLN A 106 10.41 1.09 12.84
N GLN A 107 10.09 0.40 13.94
CA GLN A 107 8.77 -0.21 14.15
C GLN A 107 7.64 0.81 14.03
N VAL A 108 7.77 1.97 14.69
CA VAL A 108 6.76 3.04 14.68
C VAL A 108 6.60 3.67 13.29
N LEU A 109 7.70 3.82 12.54
CA LEU A 109 7.71 4.49 11.23
C LEU A 109 7.49 3.55 10.04
N SER A 110 7.52 2.23 10.25
CA SER A 110 7.51 1.19 9.23
C SER A 110 6.44 1.37 8.13
N THR A 111 5.20 1.67 8.50
CA THR A 111 4.11 1.90 7.54
C THR A 111 4.21 3.25 6.84
N ARG A 112 4.72 4.29 7.52
CA ARG A 112 4.89 5.64 6.96
C ARG A 112 5.96 5.65 5.87
N ILE A 113 7.10 5.00 6.11
CA ILE A 113 8.15 4.92 5.09
C ILE A 113 7.65 4.18 3.84
N LEU A 114 6.93 3.07 4.00
CA LEU A 114 6.35 2.34 2.86
C LEU A 114 5.38 3.23 2.06
N ALA A 115 4.52 3.99 2.74
CA ALA A 115 3.60 4.92 2.09
C ALA A 115 4.32 6.08 1.37
N MET A 116 5.42 6.58 1.92
CA MET A 116 6.26 7.60 1.28
C MET A 116 6.98 7.04 0.05
N LYS A 117 7.60 5.85 0.15
CA LYS A 117 8.25 5.17 -0.99
C LYS A 117 7.24 4.92 -2.12
N ALA A 118 6.04 4.44 -1.81
CA ALA A 118 4.96 4.30 -2.80
C ALA A 118 4.61 5.63 -3.48
N SER A 119 4.52 6.72 -2.71
CA SER A 119 4.20 8.05 -3.24
C SER A 119 5.29 8.59 -4.17
N LEU A 120 6.57 8.35 -3.83
CA LEU A 120 7.72 8.74 -4.65
C LEU A 120 7.79 7.91 -5.93
N CYS A 121 7.70 6.59 -5.83
CA CYS A 121 7.76 5.68 -6.99
C CYS A 121 6.66 5.97 -8.02
N LYS A 122 5.50 6.47 -7.58
CA LYS A 122 4.42 6.91 -8.49
C LYS A 122 4.81 8.06 -9.41
N LEU A 123 5.88 8.80 -9.11
CA LEU A 123 6.34 9.94 -9.90
C LEU A 123 7.31 9.56 -11.03
N SER A 124 7.73 8.30 -11.12
CA SER A 124 8.63 7.83 -12.17
C SER A 124 8.08 6.60 -12.90
N PRO A 125 8.00 6.59 -14.23
CA PRO A 125 7.59 5.43 -15.01
C PRO A 125 8.40 4.16 -14.68
N CYS A 126 9.69 4.29 -14.40
CA CYS A 126 10.59 3.17 -14.16
C CYS A 126 10.32 2.42 -12.85
N THR A 127 9.56 3.01 -11.92
CA THR A 127 9.31 2.43 -10.58
C THR A 127 7.82 2.19 -10.31
N VAL A 128 6.97 2.31 -11.33
CA VAL A 128 5.50 2.22 -11.18
C VAL A 128 5.04 0.86 -10.64
N THR A 129 5.74 -0.21 -10.99
CA THR A 129 5.45 -1.59 -10.55
C THR A 129 5.73 -1.77 -9.06
N LEU A 130 6.77 -1.11 -8.53
CA LEU A 130 7.09 -1.10 -7.10
C LEU A 130 5.99 -0.44 -6.26
N VAL A 131 5.20 0.46 -6.85
CA VAL A 131 4.08 1.10 -6.14
C VAL A 131 3.02 0.05 -5.77
N CYS A 132 2.79 -0.93 -6.65
CA CYS A 132 1.91 -2.05 -6.38
C CYS A 132 2.39 -2.89 -5.22
N ASP A 133 3.70 -3.14 -5.18
CA ASP A 133 4.31 -3.95 -4.14
C ASP A 133 4.23 -3.26 -2.78
N TYR A 134 4.54 -1.96 -2.71
CA TYR A 134 4.39 -1.20 -1.47
C TYR A 134 2.95 -1.15 -0.97
N HIS A 135 1.97 -1.06 -1.88
CA HIS A 135 0.56 -1.10 -1.51
C HIS A 135 0.12 -2.45 -0.97
N ALA A 136 0.50 -3.54 -1.65
CA ALA A 136 0.24 -4.88 -1.16
C ALA A 136 0.92 -5.11 0.19
N LYS A 137 2.12 -4.54 0.42
CA LYS A 137 2.86 -4.71 1.68
C LYS A 137 2.19 -3.97 2.83
N LEU A 138 1.71 -2.74 2.58
CA LEU A 138 0.88 -2.02 3.55
C LEU A 138 -0.38 -2.80 3.91
N PHE A 139 -1.03 -3.43 2.93
CA PHE A 139 -2.24 -4.22 3.16
C PHE A 139 -1.95 -5.52 3.92
N LEU A 140 -0.88 -6.22 3.57
CA LEU A 140 -0.40 -7.40 4.29
C LEU A 140 -0.08 -7.09 5.76
N ILE A 141 0.66 -6.01 6.03
CA ILE A 141 0.96 -5.55 7.39
C ILE A 141 -0.33 -5.26 8.16
N ALA A 142 -1.28 -4.58 7.52
CA ALA A 142 -2.57 -4.29 8.11
C ALA A 142 -3.35 -5.57 8.47
N ILE A 143 -3.43 -6.54 7.55
CA ILE A 143 -4.07 -7.84 7.80
C ILE A 143 -3.36 -8.56 8.93
N SER A 144 -2.03 -8.71 8.87
CA SER A 144 -1.23 -9.39 9.89
C SER A 144 -1.45 -8.81 11.28
N SER A 145 -1.35 -7.48 11.42
CA SER A 145 -1.63 -6.78 12.67
C SER A 145 -3.05 -7.06 13.18
N THR A 146 -4.03 -7.13 12.29
CA THR A 146 -5.43 -7.43 12.65
C THR A 146 -5.56 -8.85 13.17
N LEU A 147 -5.14 -9.83 12.38
CA LEU A 147 -5.35 -11.24 12.68
C LEU A 147 -4.58 -11.64 13.95
N LYS A 148 -3.34 -11.17 14.10
CA LYS A 148 -2.55 -11.39 15.32
C LYS A 148 -3.17 -10.72 16.55
N SER A 149 -3.80 -9.55 16.41
CA SER A 149 -4.47 -8.86 17.54
C SER A 149 -5.72 -9.59 18.05
N LEU A 150 -6.28 -10.50 17.27
CA LEU A 150 -7.43 -11.32 17.67
C LEU A 150 -7.02 -12.52 18.53
N LEU A 151 -5.73 -12.90 18.50
CA LEU A 151 -5.21 -14.00 19.31
C LEU A 151 -5.20 -13.60 20.79
N ARG A 152 -5.62 -14.51 21.66
CA ARG A 152 -5.81 -14.22 23.10
C ARG A 152 -4.93 -15.13 23.94
N PRO A 153 -4.22 -14.62 24.96
CA PRO A 153 -3.49 -15.48 25.88
C PRO A 153 -4.48 -16.36 26.64
N HIS A 154 -4.14 -17.65 26.79
CA HIS A 154 -4.96 -18.61 27.54
C HIS A 154 -5.03 -18.26 29.05
N ILE A 155 -3.98 -17.63 29.58
CA ILE A 155 -3.88 -17.17 30.97
C ILE A 155 -3.62 -15.65 30.97
N LEU A 156 -4.52 -14.89 31.58
CA LEU A 156 -4.51 -13.41 31.58
C LEU A 156 -3.30 -12.78 32.30
N ASN A 157 -2.53 -13.58 33.07
CA ASN A 157 -1.47 -13.12 33.98
C ASN A 157 -0.06 -13.63 33.64
N THR A 158 0.22 -14.15 32.44
CA THR A 158 1.62 -14.40 32.02
C THR A 158 2.19 -13.17 31.31
N PRO A 159 3.11 -12.41 31.93
CA PRO A 159 3.80 -11.34 31.25
C PRO A 159 4.97 -11.94 30.46
N ASP A 160 5.09 -11.56 29.19
CA ASP A 160 6.36 -11.19 28.53
C ASP A 160 6.19 -11.21 27.00
N LYS A 161 5.35 -12.10 26.45
CA LYS A 161 5.13 -12.19 24.99
C LYS A 161 3.66 -12.44 24.64
N SER A 162 3.13 -11.70 23.66
CA SER A 162 1.78 -11.93 23.14
C SER A 162 1.72 -13.25 22.33
N PRO A 163 0.53 -13.86 22.14
CA PRO A 163 0.38 -15.00 21.23
C PRO A 163 0.89 -14.71 19.82
N GLY A 164 0.72 -13.47 19.33
CA GLY A 164 1.25 -13.03 18.03
C GLY A 164 2.77 -13.02 17.98
N ASP A 165 3.44 -12.62 19.08
CA ASP A 165 4.91 -12.65 19.17
C ASP A 165 5.43 -14.09 19.22
N ARG A 166 4.75 -14.98 19.97
CA ARG A 166 5.06 -16.40 20.00
C ARG A 166 4.93 -17.06 18.63
N LEU A 167 3.84 -16.78 17.91
CA LEU A 167 3.63 -17.24 16.53
C LEU A 167 4.81 -16.81 15.63
N THR A 168 5.19 -15.54 15.71
CA THR A 168 6.31 -14.95 14.94
C THR A 168 7.61 -15.70 15.25
N GLU A 169 7.90 -15.92 16.54
CA GLU A 169 9.10 -16.63 16.98
C GLU A 169 9.13 -18.09 16.50
N ILE A 170 8.01 -18.80 16.61
CA ILE A 170 7.89 -20.21 16.19
C ILE A 170 8.03 -20.33 14.68
N CYS A 171 7.32 -19.50 13.90
CA CYS A 171 7.42 -19.51 12.44
C CYS A 171 8.80 -19.10 11.95
N ALA A 172 9.50 -18.21 12.65
CA ALA A 172 10.87 -17.84 12.32
C ALA A 172 11.88 -18.99 12.58
N LYS A 173 11.66 -19.79 13.64
CA LYS A 173 12.56 -20.87 14.06
C LYS A 173 12.33 -22.17 13.31
N ILE A 174 11.08 -22.59 13.14
CA ILE A 174 10.75 -23.89 12.56
C ILE A 174 10.75 -23.76 11.05
N THR A 175 11.62 -24.48 10.36
CA THR A 175 11.74 -24.46 8.89
C THR A 175 11.00 -25.61 8.20
N ASP A 176 10.22 -26.40 8.95
CA ASP A 176 9.44 -27.49 8.37
C ASP A 176 8.44 -26.96 7.33
N VAL A 177 8.37 -27.68 6.21
CA VAL A 177 7.53 -27.36 5.06
C VAL A 177 6.12 -27.96 5.19
N ASP A 178 5.90 -28.81 6.18
CA ASP A 178 4.61 -29.33 6.60
C ASP A 178 3.96 -28.38 7.62
N ILE A 179 2.82 -27.80 7.25
CA ILE A 179 2.11 -26.82 8.07
C ILE A 179 1.62 -27.42 9.39
N ASP A 180 1.21 -28.68 9.39
CA ASP A 180 0.64 -29.33 10.57
C ASP A 180 1.74 -29.59 11.62
N LYS A 181 2.98 -29.87 11.19
CA LYS A 181 4.14 -29.97 12.09
C LYS A 181 4.52 -28.64 12.74
N VAL A 182 4.40 -27.53 12.01
CA VAL A 182 4.61 -26.19 12.60
C VAL A 182 3.56 -25.94 13.68
N MET A 183 2.30 -26.31 13.42
CA MET A 183 1.18 -26.08 14.34
C MET A 183 1.27 -26.86 15.65
N ILE A 184 1.89 -28.04 15.67
CA ILE A 184 2.10 -28.82 16.91
C ILE A 184 2.88 -28.02 17.97
N ASN A 185 3.68 -27.03 17.55
CA ASN A 185 4.46 -26.19 18.44
C ASN A 185 3.67 -25.00 19.00
N LEU A 186 2.40 -24.83 18.61
CA LEU A 186 1.52 -23.74 19.01
C LEU A 186 0.43 -24.22 19.97
N LYS A 187 0.07 -23.34 20.91
CA LYS A 187 -1.06 -23.54 21.82
C LYS A 187 -2.36 -23.15 21.13
N THR A 188 -3.09 -24.12 20.59
CA THR A 188 -4.31 -23.87 19.79
C THR A 188 -5.41 -23.14 20.56
N GLU A 189 -5.41 -23.19 21.90
CA GLU A 189 -6.35 -22.47 22.76
C GLU A 189 -6.23 -20.94 22.61
N GLU A 190 -5.07 -20.44 22.20
CA GLU A 190 -4.81 -19.01 21.99
C GLU A 190 -5.42 -18.46 20.69
N PHE A 191 -5.89 -19.37 19.82
CA PHE A 191 -6.39 -19.08 18.48
C PHE A 191 -7.92 -19.20 18.37
N VAL A 192 -8.61 -19.53 19.47
CA VAL A 192 -10.06 -19.74 19.46
C VAL A 192 -10.81 -18.42 19.22
N LEU A 193 -11.58 -18.36 18.13
CA LEU A 193 -12.45 -17.25 17.75
C LEU A 193 -13.88 -17.72 17.49
N ASP A 194 -14.85 -16.82 17.64
CA ASP A 194 -16.24 -17.10 17.30
C ASP A 194 -16.46 -17.12 15.77
N MET A 195 -17.48 -17.87 15.34
CA MET A 195 -17.80 -18.07 13.91
C MET A 195 -18.09 -16.75 13.19
N ASN A 196 -18.80 -15.82 13.83
CA ASN A 196 -19.21 -14.57 13.20
C ASN A 196 -17.99 -13.69 12.90
N THR A 197 -17.01 -13.67 13.80
CA THR A 197 -15.74 -12.96 13.58
C THR A 197 -14.98 -13.55 12.39
N LEU A 198 -14.82 -14.88 12.33
CA LEU A 198 -14.10 -15.55 11.23
C LEU A 198 -14.79 -15.35 9.88
N GLN A 199 -16.12 -15.51 9.82
CA GLN A 199 -16.90 -15.24 8.61
C GLN A 199 -16.78 -13.79 8.16
N ALA A 200 -16.80 -12.84 9.10
CA ALA A 200 -16.70 -11.42 8.78
C ALA A 200 -15.33 -11.02 8.22
N LEU A 201 -14.27 -11.78 8.52
CA LEU A 201 -12.91 -11.57 8.04
C LEU A 201 -12.53 -12.45 6.84
N GLN A 202 -13.43 -13.34 6.39
CA GLN A 202 -13.16 -14.36 5.37
C GLN A 202 -12.58 -13.77 4.08
N GLN A 203 -13.01 -12.58 3.66
CA GLN A 203 -12.46 -11.91 2.47
C GLN A 203 -11.01 -11.44 2.63
N LEU A 204 -10.58 -11.12 3.86
CA LEU A 204 -9.17 -10.84 4.16
C LEU A 204 -8.35 -12.13 4.18
N LEU A 205 -8.91 -13.23 4.71
CA LEU A 205 -8.25 -14.55 4.70
C LEU A 205 -8.08 -15.05 3.26
N GLN A 206 -9.13 -14.93 2.45
CA GLN A 206 -9.11 -15.26 1.02
C GLN A 206 -8.02 -14.47 0.30
N TRP A 207 -7.92 -13.16 0.54
CA TRP A 207 -6.88 -12.34 -0.10
C TRP A 207 -5.47 -12.83 0.24
N VAL A 208 -5.20 -13.28 1.47
CA VAL A 208 -3.89 -13.84 1.83
C VAL A 208 -3.61 -15.11 1.02
N GLY A 209 -4.57 -16.02 0.91
CA GLY A 209 -4.43 -17.25 0.11
C GLY A 209 -4.22 -16.95 -1.37
N ASP A 210 -5.05 -16.09 -1.96
CA ASP A 210 -4.94 -15.66 -3.36
C ASP A 210 -3.60 -14.98 -3.64
N PHE A 211 -3.13 -14.15 -2.71
CA PHE A 211 -1.86 -13.45 -2.85
C PHE A 211 -0.67 -14.40 -2.82
N VAL A 212 -0.65 -15.39 -1.92
CA VAL A 212 0.38 -16.44 -1.90
C VAL A 212 0.37 -17.24 -3.20
N LEU A 213 -0.81 -17.68 -3.66
CA LEU A 213 -0.96 -18.42 -4.92
C LEU A 213 -0.46 -17.60 -6.11
N TYR A 214 -0.85 -16.33 -6.21
CA TYR A 214 -0.38 -15.43 -7.25
C TYR A 214 1.14 -15.26 -7.24
N LEU A 215 1.74 -15.02 -6.06
CA LEU A 215 3.18 -14.82 -5.94
C LEU A 215 3.96 -16.06 -6.39
N LEU A 216 3.58 -17.24 -5.90
CA LEU A 216 4.24 -18.49 -6.25
C LEU A 216 4.08 -18.83 -7.73
N ALA A 217 2.88 -18.64 -8.31
CA ALA A 217 2.67 -18.83 -9.75
C ALA A 217 3.41 -17.80 -10.61
N SER A 218 3.79 -16.66 -10.04
CA SER A 218 4.59 -15.63 -10.70
C SER A 218 6.09 -15.92 -10.61
N LEU A 219 6.53 -16.81 -9.71
CA LEU A 219 7.95 -17.11 -9.49
C LEU A 219 8.69 -17.53 -10.78
N PRO A 220 8.16 -18.42 -11.65
CA PRO A 220 8.86 -18.80 -12.89
C PRO A 220 9.06 -17.66 -13.90
N ASN A 221 8.30 -16.58 -13.77
CA ASN A 221 8.26 -15.51 -14.76
C ASN A 221 9.25 -14.36 -14.45
N GLN A 222 10.34 -14.60 -13.70
CA GLN A 222 11.29 -13.53 -13.30
C GLN A 222 11.99 -12.82 -14.49
N GLY A 223 12.08 -13.45 -15.67
CA GLY A 223 12.73 -12.86 -16.86
C GLY A 223 11.86 -11.90 -17.68
N ALA A 224 10.58 -11.72 -17.32
CA ALA A 224 9.62 -10.85 -18.01
C ALA A 224 9.62 -9.41 -17.43
N PRO A 225 9.09 -8.39 -18.14
CA PRO A 225 9.02 -7.02 -17.62
C PRO A 225 8.37 -6.98 -16.23
N LEU A 226 8.93 -6.15 -15.34
CA LEU A 226 8.58 -6.01 -13.92
C LEU A 226 7.07 -6.17 -13.68
N ARG A 227 6.65 -7.30 -13.11
CA ARG A 227 5.26 -7.56 -12.72
C ARG A 227 5.04 -7.17 -11.26
N PRO A 228 3.82 -6.75 -10.88
CA PRO A 228 3.45 -6.64 -9.48
C PRO A 228 3.68 -7.96 -8.73
N GLY A 229 4.22 -7.88 -7.53
CA GLY A 229 4.62 -8.98 -6.67
C GLY A 229 6.12 -9.31 -6.72
N HIS A 230 6.88 -8.79 -7.69
CA HIS A 230 8.29 -9.15 -7.86
C HIS A 230 9.14 -8.86 -6.62
N SER A 231 8.98 -7.71 -5.96
CA SER A 231 9.79 -7.39 -4.78
C SER A 231 9.48 -8.29 -3.58
N PHE A 232 8.30 -8.92 -3.52
CA PHE A 232 7.93 -9.83 -2.44
C PHE A 232 8.71 -11.13 -2.49
N LEU A 233 8.99 -11.62 -3.71
CA LEU A 233 9.66 -12.90 -3.92
C LEU A 233 11.11 -12.91 -3.41
N ARG A 234 11.65 -11.73 -3.08
CA ARG A 234 13.00 -11.53 -2.52
C ARG A 234 12.98 -10.93 -1.11
N ASP A 235 11.80 -10.73 -0.52
CA ASP A 235 11.64 -10.08 0.79
C ASP A 235 11.26 -11.12 1.85
N GLY A 236 12.28 -11.71 2.48
CA GLY A 236 12.12 -12.72 3.53
C GLY A 236 11.23 -12.27 4.69
N THR A 237 11.16 -10.95 4.99
CA THR A 237 10.26 -10.44 6.03
C THR A 237 8.79 -10.55 5.61
N SER A 238 8.47 -10.18 4.38
CA SER A 238 7.09 -10.27 3.87
C SER A 238 6.67 -11.72 3.64
N LEU A 239 7.57 -12.57 3.13
CA LEU A 239 7.32 -14.00 2.98
C LEU A 239 7.10 -14.69 4.33
N GLY A 240 7.88 -14.33 5.35
CA GLY A 240 7.69 -14.81 6.72
C GLY A 240 6.33 -14.42 7.28
N MET A 241 5.90 -13.18 7.02
CA MET A 241 4.56 -12.71 7.43
C MET A 241 3.44 -13.48 6.74
N LEU A 242 3.57 -13.82 5.45
CA LEU A 242 2.61 -14.66 4.74
C LEU A 242 2.56 -16.07 5.36
N ARG A 243 3.74 -16.64 5.68
CA ARG A 243 3.86 -17.96 6.30
C ARG A 243 3.14 -18.02 7.64
N GLU A 244 3.35 -17.02 8.49
CA GLU A 244 2.64 -16.89 9.77
C GLU A 244 1.11 -16.82 9.59
N LEU A 245 0.63 -16.04 8.61
CA LEU A 245 -0.79 -15.91 8.36
C LEU A 245 -1.40 -17.21 7.81
N MET A 246 -0.68 -17.96 6.99
CA MET A 246 -1.12 -19.28 6.54
C MET A 246 -1.31 -20.25 7.72
N VAL A 247 -0.40 -20.24 8.70
CA VAL A 247 -0.54 -21.04 9.93
C VAL A 247 -1.77 -20.63 10.73
N VAL A 248 -1.99 -19.32 10.92
CA VAL A 248 -3.20 -18.80 11.61
C VAL A 248 -4.47 -19.26 10.90
N ILE A 249 -4.52 -19.11 9.58
CA ILE A 249 -5.68 -19.49 8.77
C ILE A 249 -5.92 -21.00 8.84
N ARG A 250 -4.87 -21.83 8.81
CA ARG A 250 -4.98 -23.28 8.93
C ARG A 250 -5.56 -23.70 10.28
N ILE A 251 -5.07 -23.12 11.39
CA ILE A 251 -5.61 -23.39 12.73
C ILE A 251 -7.10 -23.03 12.79
N TRP A 252 -7.49 -21.86 12.29
CA TRP A 252 -8.90 -21.46 12.25
C TRP A 252 -9.74 -22.36 11.35
N GLY A 253 -9.19 -22.84 10.23
CA GLY A 253 -9.84 -23.79 9.35
C GLY A 253 -10.12 -25.15 10.00
N LEU A 254 -9.21 -25.66 10.85
CA LEU A 254 -9.46 -26.88 11.62
C LEU A 254 -10.63 -26.70 12.61
N LEU A 255 -10.76 -25.51 13.20
CA LEU A 255 -11.86 -25.20 14.12
C LEU A 255 -13.17 -24.93 13.36
N LYS A 256 -13.08 -24.27 12.18
CA LYS A 256 -14.19 -23.76 11.37
C LYS A 256 -13.82 -23.80 9.86
N PRO A 257 -14.07 -24.91 9.16
CA PRO A 257 -13.65 -25.08 7.76
C PRO A 257 -14.17 -24.00 6.79
N SER A 258 -15.34 -23.41 7.06
CA SER A 258 -15.95 -22.39 6.22
C SER A 258 -15.19 -21.06 6.14
N CYS A 259 -14.18 -20.82 6.99
CA CYS A 259 -13.35 -19.62 6.92
C CYS A 259 -12.09 -19.78 6.05
N LEU A 260 -11.80 -21.00 5.59
CA LEU A 260 -10.65 -21.25 4.74
C LEU A 260 -10.78 -20.51 3.40
N PRO A 261 -9.65 -20.03 2.83
CA PRO A 261 -9.59 -19.63 1.44
C PRO A 261 -10.07 -20.76 0.53
N VAL A 262 -10.92 -20.40 -0.42
CA VAL A 262 -11.44 -21.32 -1.43
C VAL A 262 -10.53 -21.24 -2.65
N TYR A 263 -10.04 -22.39 -3.11
CA TYR A 263 -9.25 -22.51 -4.33
C TYR A 263 -10.04 -23.32 -5.36
N THR A 264 -9.95 -22.93 -6.64
CA THR A 264 -10.45 -23.76 -7.74
C THR A 264 -9.33 -24.70 -8.16
N ALA A 265 -9.36 -25.92 -7.66
CA ALA A 265 -8.38 -26.96 -7.96
C ALA A 265 -8.85 -27.88 -9.08
N THR A 266 -7.91 -28.48 -9.80
CA THR A 266 -8.22 -29.52 -10.80
C THR A 266 -8.47 -30.90 -10.17
N SER A 267 -8.20 -31.05 -8.87
CA SER A 267 -8.43 -32.27 -8.09
C SER A 267 -9.08 -31.95 -6.74
N ASP A 268 -10.16 -32.67 -6.41
CA ASP A 268 -10.92 -32.50 -5.17
C ASP A 268 -10.17 -33.01 -3.92
N THR A 269 -9.15 -33.87 -4.09
CA THR A 269 -8.37 -34.43 -2.98
C THR A 269 -7.15 -33.61 -2.61
N GLN A 270 -6.88 -32.51 -3.34
CA GLN A 270 -5.67 -31.72 -3.16
C GLN A 270 -5.80 -30.76 -1.97
N ASP A 271 -4.96 -30.92 -0.95
CA ASP A 271 -4.79 -29.90 0.09
C ASP A 271 -3.96 -28.72 -0.46
N SER A 272 -4.67 -27.79 -1.09
CA SER A 272 -4.08 -26.62 -1.73
C SER A 272 -3.38 -25.69 -0.73
N MET A 273 -3.88 -25.61 0.51
CA MET A 273 -3.25 -24.78 1.53
C MET A 273 -1.90 -25.36 1.97
N SER A 274 -1.85 -26.67 2.19
CA SER A 274 -0.60 -27.37 2.54
C SER A 274 0.43 -27.30 1.39
N LEU A 275 -0.02 -27.45 0.14
CA LEU A 275 0.83 -27.26 -1.05
C LEU A 275 1.45 -25.85 -1.08
N LEU A 276 0.62 -24.81 -0.96
CA LEU A 276 1.07 -23.42 -1.00
C LEU A 276 2.00 -23.08 0.18
N PHE A 277 1.72 -23.60 1.37
CA PHE A 277 2.58 -23.39 2.53
C PHE A 277 3.96 -24.01 2.34
N ARG A 278 4.02 -25.21 1.76
CA ARG A 278 5.26 -25.93 1.47
C ARG A 278 6.15 -25.13 0.51
N LEU A 279 5.57 -24.67 -0.60
CA LEU A 279 6.27 -23.86 -1.62
C LEU A 279 6.70 -22.50 -1.06
N LEU A 280 5.80 -21.82 -0.32
CA LEU A 280 6.10 -20.55 0.35
C LEU A 280 7.24 -20.70 1.37
N THR A 281 7.26 -21.79 2.13
CA THR A 281 8.30 -22.05 3.13
C THR A 281 9.65 -22.29 2.47
N LYS A 282 9.70 -23.06 1.37
CA LYS A 282 10.92 -23.22 0.57
C LYS A 282 11.45 -21.87 0.08
N LEU A 283 10.59 -21.05 -0.52
CA LEU A 283 10.97 -19.71 -1.00
C LEU A 283 11.46 -18.81 0.14
N TRP A 284 10.75 -18.80 1.28
CA TRP A 284 11.12 -18.01 2.43
C TRP A 284 12.50 -18.40 2.99
N ILE A 285 12.82 -19.69 3.07
CA ILE A 285 14.15 -20.16 3.51
C ILE A 285 15.25 -19.58 2.62
N CYS A 286 15.05 -19.57 1.29
CA CYS A 286 16.00 -18.96 0.35
C CYS A 286 16.22 -17.46 0.59
N CYS A 287 15.21 -16.73 1.06
CA CYS A 287 15.23 -15.27 1.20
C CYS A 287 15.41 -14.76 2.63
N ARG A 288 15.43 -15.65 3.65
CA ARG A 288 15.54 -15.24 5.07
C ARG A 288 16.98 -14.95 5.47
N ASP A 289 17.91 -15.79 5.02
CA ASP A 289 19.30 -15.81 5.50
C ASP A 289 20.29 -15.25 4.46
N GLU A 290 20.00 -15.42 3.17
CA GLU A 290 20.78 -14.87 2.05
C GLU A 290 20.21 -13.51 1.63
N GLY A 291 21.08 -12.56 1.28
CA GLY A 291 20.66 -11.24 0.79
C GLY A 291 19.80 -11.33 -0.49
N PRO A 292 19.30 -10.18 -1.01
CA PRO A 292 18.35 -10.12 -2.15
C PRO A 292 18.89 -10.66 -3.51
N THR A 293 20.04 -11.33 -3.50
CA THR A 293 20.78 -11.89 -4.63
C THR A 293 20.73 -13.41 -4.73
N SER A 294 20.20 -14.14 -3.74
CA SER A 294 19.99 -15.58 -3.87
C SER A 294 18.87 -15.87 -4.87
N GLU A 295 19.19 -16.54 -5.97
CA GLU A 295 18.18 -17.06 -6.87
C GLU A 295 17.50 -18.28 -6.23
N PRO A 296 16.18 -18.45 -6.41
CA PRO A 296 15.46 -19.60 -5.89
C PRO A 296 15.98 -20.90 -6.52
N ASP A 297 15.93 -21.99 -5.76
CA ASP A 297 16.28 -23.33 -6.23
C ASP A 297 15.48 -23.71 -7.50
N GLU A 298 16.15 -24.28 -8.50
CA GLU A 298 15.53 -24.72 -9.76
C GLU A 298 14.37 -25.69 -9.49
N THR A 299 14.52 -26.57 -8.48
CA THR A 299 13.44 -27.50 -8.12
C THR A 299 12.19 -26.78 -7.64
N LEU A 300 12.34 -25.69 -6.88
CA LEU A 300 11.22 -24.87 -6.42
C LEU A 300 10.56 -24.14 -7.58
N VAL A 301 11.35 -23.63 -8.53
CA VAL A 301 10.86 -22.96 -9.73
C VAL A 301 10.02 -23.93 -10.57
N ASP A 302 10.53 -25.15 -10.83
CA ASP A 302 9.82 -26.19 -11.58
C ASP A 302 8.50 -26.57 -10.92
N GLU A 303 8.47 -26.72 -9.60
CA GLU A 303 7.23 -26.99 -8.88
C GLU A 303 6.23 -25.82 -9.00
N CYS A 304 6.70 -24.58 -8.97
CA CYS A 304 5.86 -23.39 -9.16
C CYS A 304 5.35 -23.26 -10.61
N CYS A 305 6.10 -23.73 -11.61
CA CYS A 305 5.65 -23.79 -13.01
C CYS A 305 4.39 -24.65 -13.17
N LEU A 306 4.20 -25.66 -12.32
CA LEU A 306 3.06 -26.57 -12.38
C LEU A 306 1.80 -25.98 -11.71
N LEU A 307 1.90 -24.92 -10.90
CA LEU A 307 0.77 -24.37 -10.15
C LEU A 307 -0.43 -23.99 -11.02
N PRO A 308 -0.29 -23.30 -12.17
CA PRO A 308 -1.43 -22.96 -13.03
C PRO A 308 -2.19 -24.17 -13.59
N SER A 309 -1.56 -25.35 -13.62
CA SER A 309 -2.22 -26.60 -14.03
C SER A 309 -2.96 -27.30 -12.89
N GLN A 310 -2.66 -26.95 -11.65
CA GLN A 310 -3.25 -27.53 -10.44
C GLN A 310 -4.35 -26.64 -9.85
N LEU A 311 -4.17 -25.31 -9.97
CA LEU A 311 -5.00 -24.30 -9.35
C LEU A 311 -5.27 -23.15 -10.32
N LEU A 312 -6.52 -22.67 -10.33
CA LEU A 312 -6.85 -21.43 -11.04
C LEU A 312 -6.14 -20.25 -10.37
N ILE A 313 -5.26 -19.60 -11.12
CA ILE A 313 -4.52 -18.44 -10.61
C ILE A 313 -5.47 -17.22 -10.55
N PRO A 314 -5.63 -16.58 -9.38
CA PRO A 314 -6.52 -15.44 -9.23
C PRO A 314 -5.98 -14.21 -9.96
N SER A 315 -6.89 -13.41 -10.53
CA SER A 315 -6.56 -12.07 -11.00
C SER A 315 -6.60 -11.11 -9.81
N LEU A 316 -5.47 -10.50 -9.48
CA LEU A 316 -5.39 -9.53 -8.39
C LEU A 316 -5.65 -8.11 -8.89
N ASP A 317 -6.58 -7.42 -8.22
CA ASP A 317 -6.80 -5.99 -8.42
C ASP A 317 -5.77 -5.17 -7.63
N TRP A 318 -4.77 -4.67 -8.37
CA TRP A 318 -3.63 -3.93 -7.85
C TRP A 318 -3.91 -2.43 -7.71
N LEU A 319 -3.27 -1.82 -6.70
CA LEU A 319 -3.21 -0.38 -6.51
C LEU A 319 -1.81 0.14 -6.86
N PRO A 320 -1.66 1.37 -7.36
CA PRO A 320 -2.67 2.40 -7.44
C PRO A 320 -3.44 2.38 -8.75
N VAL A 321 -4.71 2.81 -8.71
CA VAL A 321 -5.42 3.20 -9.94
C VAL A 321 -4.81 4.53 -10.41
N SER A 322 -4.32 4.59 -11.64
CA SER A 322 -3.49 5.70 -12.15
C SER A 322 -4.27 7.00 -12.41
N ASP A 323 -4.72 7.68 -11.35
CA ASP A 323 -5.55 8.90 -11.45
C ASP A 323 -4.98 10.12 -10.68
N GLY A 324 -3.72 10.05 -10.22
CA GLY A 324 -3.12 11.11 -9.41
C GLY A 324 -2.76 12.35 -10.25
N LEU A 325 -3.25 13.53 -9.84
CA LEU A 325 -2.87 14.81 -10.43
C LEU A 325 -1.35 15.06 -10.35
N VAL A 326 -0.72 14.69 -9.23
CA VAL A 326 0.70 15.01 -8.96
C VAL A 326 1.66 14.45 -10.01
N SER A 327 1.45 13.20 -10.46
CA SER A 327 2.28 12.62 -11.53
C SER A 327 2.07 13.28 -12.89
N ARG A 328 0.92 13.95 -13.09
CA ARG A 328 0.52 14.62 -14.34
C ARG A 328 0.71 16.14 -14.32
N LEU A 329 1.02 16.73 -13.15
CA LEU A 329 1.31 18.16 -12.95
C LEU A 329 2.79 18.51 -13.24
N GLN A 330 3.54 17.59 -13.85
CA GLN A 330 4.93 17.77 -14.27
C GLN A 330 5.15 18.91 -15.30
N PRO A 331 4.20 19.33 -16.17
CA PRO A 331 4.44 20.51 -16.99
C PRO A 331 4.31 21.81 -16.17
N LYS A 332 5.23 22.75 -16.38
CA LYS A 332 5.30 24.07 -15.71
C LYS A 332 4.14 25.04 -16.05
N GLN A 333 3.07 24.57 -16.70
CA GLN A 333 1.95 25.43 -17.10
C GLN A 333 0.92 25.56 -15.97
N PRO A 334 0.40 26.78 -15.72
CA PRO A 334 -0.64 26.97 -14.71
C PRO A 334 -1.91 26.22 -15.13
N LEU A 335 -2.40 25.35 -14.25
CA LEU A 335 -3.62 24.58 -14.47
C LEU A 335 -4.82 25.29 -13.85
N ARG A 336 -5.90 25.47 -14.63
CA ARG A 336 -7.17 25.97 -14.11
C ARG A 336 -8.09 24.80 -13.77
N LEU A 337 -8.36 24.63 -12.49
CA LEU A 337 -9.24 23.59 -11.97
C LEU A 337 -10.57 24.18 -11.54
N HIS A 338 -11.64 23.40 -11.68
CA HIS A 338 -12.97 23.74 -11.19
C HIS A 338 -13.38 22.73 -10.14
N PHE A 339 -13.86 23.21 -8.99
CA PHE A 339 -14.34 22.34 -7.93
C PHE A 339 -15.45 21.42 -8.46
N GLY A 340 -15.39 20.14 -8.08
CA GLY A 340 -16.36 19.12 -8.52
C GLY A 340 -16.18 18.62 -9.95
N LYS A 341 -15.34 19.23 -10.79
CA LYS A 341 -15.08 18.78 -12.16
C LYS A 341 -13.75 18.02 -12.25
N ALA A 342 -13.74 16.96 -13.05
CA ALA A 342 -12.50 16.27 -13.37
C ALA A 342 -11.56 17.24 -14.14
N PRO A 343 -10.26 17.25 -13.80
CA PRO A 343 -9.28 18.10 -14.48
C PRO A 343 -9.13 17.64 -15.93
N ILE A 344 -9.29 18.55 -16.90
CA ILE A 344 -8.92 18.30 -18.29
C ILE A 344 -7.41 18.48 -18.37
N LEU A 345 -6.68 17.38 -18.25
CA LEU A 345 -5.23 17.40 -18.36
C LEU A 345 -4.84 17.23 -19.83
N PRO A 346 -3.89 18.04 -20.36
CA PRO A 346 -3.32 17.79 -21.69
C PRO A 346 -2.75 16.37 -21.69
N GLY A 347 -3.15 15.59 -22.70
CA GLY A 347 -2.92 14.15 -22.74
C GLY A 347 -1.46 13.81 -22.51
N SER A 348 -1.14 13.25 -21.34
CA SER A 348 0.06 12.43 -21.20
C SER A 348 -0.25 11.10 -21.89
N ALA A 349 -0.28 11.13 -23.22
CA ALA A 349 -0.13 9.95 -24.07
C ALA A 349 1.33 9.48 -23.98
N THR A 350 1.77 9.17 -22.76
CA THR A 350 2.69 8.06 -22.55
C THR A 350 1.80 6.95 -22.04
N THR A 351 1.16 6.29 -23.00
CA THR A 351 0.71 4.91 -22.88
C THR A 351 1.91 4.11 -22.39
N LEU A 352 2.12 4.09 -21.08
CA LEU A 352 2.85 3.00 -20.48
C LEU A 352 2.00 1.78 -20.82
N GLN A 353 2.58 0.86 -21.59
CA GLN A 353 2.09 -0.47 -21.87
C GLN A 353 1.98 -1.24 -20.54
N LEU A 354 1.00 -0.84 -19.75
CA LEU A 354 0.60 -1.41 -18.50
C LEU A 354 -0.90 -1.66 -18.63
N ASP A 355 -1.28 -2.29 -19.74
CA ASP A 355 -2.65 -2.56 -20.15
C ASP A 355 -3.44 -3.34 -19.09
N GLY A 356 -2.77 -3.94 -18.10
CA GLY A 356 -3.38 -4.61 -16.95
C GLY A 356 -3.65 -3.75 -15.70
N LEU A 357 -3.13 -2.52 -15.61
CA LEU A 357 -3.29 -1.63 -14.43
C LEU A 357 -4.19 -0.42 -14.70
N ILE A 358 -4.59 -0.21 -15.96
CA ILE A 358 -5.53 0.83 -16.34
C ILE A 358 -6.95 0.24 -16.24
N ARG A 359 -7.74 0.70 -15.26
CA ARG A 359 -9.16 0.34 -15.20
C ARG A 359 -9.90 1.07 -16.32
N ALA A 360 -10.35 0.33 -17.32
CA ALA A 360 -11.29 0.84 -18.31
C ALA A 360 -12.63 1.21 -17.64
N THR A 361 -13.33 2.17 -18.23
CA THR A 361 -14.70 2.52 -17.82
C THR A 361 -15.60 1.28 -17.95
N GLY A 362 -16.40 0.99 -16.92
CA GLY A 362 -17.28 -0.19 -16.89
C GLY A 362 -16.65 -1.47 -16.31
N GLN A 363 -15.37 -1.47 -15.92
CA GLN A 363 -14.77 -2.60 -15.20
C GLN A 363 -15.34 -2.73 -13.77
N PRO A 364 -15.53 -3.96 -13.26
CA PRO A 364 -16.00 -4.17 -11.91
C PRO A 364 -15.03 -3.56 -10.90
N LYS A 365 -15.57 -2.78 -9.96
CA LYS A 365 -14.80 -2.18 -8.88
C LYS A 365 -14.80 -3.11 -7.68
N ILE A 366 -13.75 -3.01 -6.88
CA ILE A 366 -13.61 -3.73 -5.61
C ILE A 366 -13.48 -2.69 -4.48
N ASP A 367 -14.11 -2.96 -3.35
CA ASP A 367 -13.78 -2.32 -2.08
C ASP A 367 -12.44 -2.87 -1.61
N HIS A 368 -11.38 -2.07 -1.71
CA HIS A 368 -10.02 -2.55 -1.48
C HIS A 368 -9.74 -2.81 0.00
N LEU A 369 -10.48 -2.17 0.91
CA LEU A 369 -10.33 -2.41 2.35
C LEU A 369 -11.07 -3.66 2.80
N ARG A 370 -12.24 -3.92 2.21
CA ARG A 370 -13.11 -5.05 2.59
C ARG A 370 -12.96 -6.26 1.67
N ARG A 371 -12.28 -6.07 0.54
CA ARG A 371 -12.13 -7.04 -0.56
C ARG A 371 -13.47 -7.53 -1.13
N LEU A 372 -14.48 -6.65 -1.12
CA LEU A 372 -15.82 -6.94 -1.65
C LEU A 372 -15.97 -6.43 -3.08
N HIS A 373 -16.55 -7.24 -3.96
CA HIS A 373 -16.90 -6.81 -5.31
C HIS A 373 -18.06 -5.80 -5.25
N LEU A 374 -17.87 -4.63 -5.85
CA LEU A 374 -18.86 -3.55 -5.94
C LEU A 374 -19.57 -3.51 -7.29
N GLY A 375 -19.11 -4.31 -8.25
CA GLY A 375 -19.59 -4.29 -9.64
C GLY A 375 -19.12 -3.07 -10.42
N ALA A 376 -19.53 -2.97 -11.68
CA ALA A 376 -19.13 -1.90 -12.59
C ALA A 376 -19.70 -0.53 -12.17
N HIS A 377 -20.94 -0.55 -11.67
CA HIS A 377 -21.71 0.62 -11.26
C HIS A 377 -22.16 0.44 -9.79
N PRO A 378 -21.29 0.78 -8.82
CA PRO A 378 -21.66 0.66 -7.42
C PRO A 378 -22.88 1.54 -7.10
N THR A 379 -23.94 0.93 -6.59
CA THR A 379 -25.14 1.62 -6.09
C THR A 379 -24.88 2.26 -4.72
N GLU A 380 -23.96 1.68 -3.96
CA GLU A 380 -23.56 2.15 -2.64
C GLU A 380 -22.64 3.37 -2.71
N GLU A 381 -22.77 4.24 -1.72
CA GLU A 381 -21.91 5.42 -1.61
C GLU A 381 -20.47 4.98 -1.33
N CYS A 382 -19.55 5.40 -2.20
CA CYS A 382 -18.13 5.07 -2.11
C CYS A 382 -17.25 6.31 -1.92
N LYS A 383 -16.07 6.09 -1.32
CA LYS A 383 -15.00 7.06 -1.20
C LYS A 383 -13.73 6.49 -1.85
N ALA A 384 -12.94 7.36 -2.47
CA ALA A 384 -11.67 7.03 -3.08
C ALA A 384 -10.53 7.77 -2.39
N CYS A 385 -9.39 7.11 -2.23
CA CYS A 385 -8.18 7.72 -1.72
C CYS A 385 -7.59 8.69 -2.76
N THR A 386 -7.28 9.92 -2.35
CA THR A 386 -6.70 10.95 -3.22
C THR A 386 -5.27 10.65 -3.68
N ARG A 387 -4.56 9.71 -3.04
CA ARG A 387 -3.19 9.32 -3.39
C ARG A 387 -3.14 8.08 -4.28
N CYS A 388 -3.76 6.98 -3.84
CA CYS A 388 -3.64 5.68 -4.53
C CYS A 388 -4.87 5.24 -5.31
N GLY A 389 -6.00 5.95 -5.20
CA GLY A 389 -7.24 5.53 -5.85
C GLY A 389 -7.93 4.33 -5.20
N CYS A 390 -7.46 3.87 -4.02
CA CYS A 390 -8.18 2.88 -3.21
C CYS A 390 -9.63 3.30 -3.03
N VAL A 391 -10.55 2.43 -3.43
CA VAL A 391 -12.00 2.62 -3.30
C VAL A 391 -12.51 1.79 -2.14
N THR A 392 -13.42 2.35 -1.35
CA THR A 392 -14.12 1.65 -0.28
C THR A 392 -15.50 2.25 -0.04
N MET A 393 -16.47 1.46 0.43
CA MET A 393 -17.80 1.95 0.77
C MET A 393 -17.75 2.90 1.98
N LEU A 394 -18.61 3.93 1.98
CA LEU A 394 -18.77 4.85 3.11
C LEU A 394 -19.39 4.13 4.31
N LYS A 395 -20.39 3.30 4.06
CA LYS A 395 -21.11 2.54 5.10
C LYS A 395 -20.73 1.08 5.00
N SER A 396 -20.47 0.46 6.15
CA SER A 396 -20.21 -0.98 6.19
C SER A 396 -21.51 -1.77 6.06
N PRO A 397 -21.54 -2.84 5.26
CA PRO A 397 -22.63 -3.80 5.31
C PRO A 397 -22.56 -4.68 6.57
N ASN A 398 -21.39 -4.79 7.21
CA ASN A 398 -21.16 -5.70 8.34
C ASN A 398 -21.10 -4.93 9.68
N LYS A 399 -21.82 -5.43 10.69
CA LYS A 399 -21.93 -4.80 12.01
C LYS A 399 -21.10 -5.47 13.11
N THR A 400 -20.33 -6.52 12.81
CA THR A 400 -19.49 -7.22 13.79
C THR A 400 -18.40 -6.30 14.35
N THR A 401 -18.01 -6.55 15.60
CA THR A 401 -17.00 -5.74 16.30
C THR A 401 -15.65 -5.80 15.61
N ALA A 402 -15.24 -6.97 15.12
CA ALA A 402 -13.97 -7.15 14.41
C ALA A 402 -13.90 -6.30 13.13
N VAL A 403 -14.97 -6.26 12.33
CA VAL A 403 -15.02 -5.42 11.12
C VAL A 403 -15.05 -3.94 11.48
N LYS A 404 -15.78 -3.54 12.51
CA LYS A 404 -15.76 -2.15 12.99
C LYS A 404 -14.35 -1.71 13.39
N GLN A 405 -13.61 -2.54 14.13
CA GLN A 405 -12.23 -2.26 14.51
C GLN A 405 -11.29 -2.20 13.30
N TRP A 406 -11.48 -3.08 12.31
CA TRP A 406 -10.78 -3.01 11.03
C TRP A 406 -11.00 -1.66 10.35
N GLU A 407 -12.25 -1.26 10.17
CA GLU A 407 -12.62 -0.06 9.43
C GLU A 407 -12.28 1.24 10.16
N GLN A 408 -12.34 1.24 11.50
CA GLN A 408 -12.04 2.42 12.31
C GLN A 408 -10.63 2.97 12.05
N ARG A 409 -9.66 2.09 11.75
CA ARG A 409 -8.29 2.49 11.38
C ARG A 409 -8.24 3.32 10.10
N TRP A 410 -9.21 3.17 9.21
CA TRP A 410 -9.24 3.75 7.87
C TRP A 410 -10.34 4.81 7.71
N ILE A 411 -10.87 5.35 8.81
CA ILE A 411 -11.91 6.40 8.76
C ILE A 411 -11.32 7.67 8.15
N LYS A 412 -10.19 8.14 8.70
CA LYS A 412 -9.58 9.42 8.32
C LYS A 412 -8.73 9.31 7.04
N ASN A 413 -7.90 8.27 6.97
CA ASN A 413 -6.90 8.09 5.92
C ASN A 413 -6.96 6.67 5.34
N CYS A 414 -6.52 6.53 4.09
CA CYS A 414 -6.23 5.25 3.46
C CYS A 414 -4.93 4.63 4.00
N LEU A 415 -4.67 3.35 3.67
CA LEU A 415 -3.43 2.65 4.00
C LEU A 415 -2.16 3.43 3.60
N CYS A 416 -2.16 4.17 2.49
CA CYS A 416 -1.04 5.00 2.06
C CYS A 416 -1.01 6.41 2.71
N GLY A 417 -1.81 6.64 3.75
CA GLY A 417 -1.95 7.93 4.42
C GLY A 417 -2.75 8.98 3.65
N GLY A 418 -3.21 8.68 2.42
CA GLY A 418 -3.98 9.63 1.63
C GLY A 418 -5.40 9.84 2.16
N LEU A 419 -5.88 11.09 2.09
CA LEU A 419 -7.22 11.46 2.48
C LEU A 419 -8.30 10.81 1.59
N TRP A 420 -9.50 10.70 2.14
CA TRP A 420 -10.66 10.23 1.40
C TRP A 420 -11.39 11.36 0.70
N ARG A 421 -11.77 11.12 -0.55
CA ARG A 421 -12.72 11.94 -1.31
C ARG A 421 -13.97 11.11 -1.58
N ARG A 422 -15.16 11.70 -1.40
CA ARG A 422 -16.42 11.06 -1.80
C ARG A 422 -16.47 10.89 -3.33
N MET A 423 -16.82 9.70 -3.79
CA MET A 423 -17.04 9.46 -5.21
C MET A 423 -18.44 9.96 -5.59
N PRO A 424 -18.61 10.56 -6.78
CA PRO A 424 -19.94 10.77 -7.34
C PRO A 424 -20.66 9.43 -7.46
N LEU A 425 -21.97 9.41 -7.20
CA LEU A 425 -22.78 8.23 -7.53
C LEU A 425 -22.65 7.98 -9.03
N SER A 426 -22.38 6.73 -9.39
CA SER A 426 -22.29 6.33 -10.79
C SER A 426 -23.72 6.43 -11.34
N CYS A 427 -24.00 7.37 -12.24
CA CYS A 427 -25.27 7.38 -12.95
C CYS A 427 -25.24 6.20 -13.95
N PRO A 428 -26.30 5.37 -14.01
CA PRO A 428 -26.37 4.26 -14.97
C PRO A 428 -26.28 4.73 -16.43
#